data_AF-A0A923VTV3-F1
#
_entry.id   AF-A0A923VTV3-F1
#
_cell.length_a   1.000
_cell.length_b   1.000
_cell.length_c   1.000
_cell.angle_alpha   90.00
_cell.angle_beta   90.00
_cell.angle_gamma   90.00
#
_symmetry.space_group_name_H-M   'P 1'
#
loop_
_entity.id
_entity.type
_entity.pdbx_description
1 polymer ?
#
loop_
_entity_poly.entity_id
_entity_poly.type
_entity_poly.pdbx_seq_one_letter_code
_entity_poly.pdbx_strand_id
1 'polypeptide(L)' 'MTRPLRIANCSGFFGDRLSAAREMVEGGAIDVLTGDWLAELTMLILARIKAKRPEKGYADSFVAQMEQV' A
#
# COMPACT_ATOMS: atom_id res chain seq x y z
N MET A 1 22.90 17.62 -19.75
CA MET A 1 22.90 16.81 -18.50
C MET A 1 21.54 16.14 -18.37
N THR A 2 21.50 14.86 -17.98
CA THR A 2 20.24 14.17 -17.67
C THR A 2 19.73 14.60 -16.30
N ARG A 3 18.43 14.89 -16.18
CA ARG A 3 17.78 15.19 -14.90
C ARG A 3 17.78 13.92 -14.02
N PRO A 4 18.01 14.02 -12.70
CA PRO A 4 17.86 12.88 -11.78
C PRO A 4 16.44 12.30 -11.78
N LEU A 5 16.34 10.97 -11.65
CA LEU A 5 15.08 10.25 -11.44
C LEU A 5 14.70 10.31 -9.95
N ARG A 6 13.46 10.68 -9.65
CA ARG A 6 12.95 10.78 -8.28
C ARG A 6 12.07 9.58 -7.96
N ILE A 7 12.56 8.72 -7.08
CA ILE A 7 11.87 7.52 -6.61
C ILE A 7 11.34 7.80 -5.21
N ALA A 8 10.02 7.75 -5.04
CA ALA A 8 9.37 7.84 -3.74
C ALA A 8 8.89 6.47 -3.28
N ASN A 9 8.63 6.35 -1.98
CA ASN A 9 8.12 5.13 -1.37
C ASN A 9 6.84 5.42 -0.58
N CYS A 10 5.85 4.53 -0.69
CA CYS A 10 4.64 4.52 0.12
C CYS A 10 4.49 3.15 0.77
N SER A 11 4.73 3.06 2.07
CA SER A 11 4.49 1.84 2.85
C SER A 11 3.15 1.94 3.55
N GLY A 12 2.38 0.85 3.56
CA GLY A 12 1.05 0.79 4.18
C GLY A 12 0.92 -0.37 5.15
N PHE A 13 -0.03 -0.26 6.06
CA PHE A 13 -0.46 -1.37 6.91
C PHE A 13 -1.99 -1.45 6.99
N PHE A 14 -2.50 -2.51 7.59
CA PHE A 14 -3.94 -2.70 7.74
C PHE A 14 -4.59 -1.54 8.52
N GLY A 15 -5.46 -0.77 7.86
CA GLY A 15 -6.16 0.39 8.44
C GLY A 15 -5.44 1.74 8.25
N ASP A 16 -4.39 1.79 7.43
CA ASP A 16 -3.70 3.02 7.08
C ASP A 16 -4.52 3.93 6.15
N ARG A 17 -4.04 5.16 5.95
CA ARG A 17 -4.63 6.16 5.08
C ARG A 17 -4.50 5.75 3.60
N LEU A 18 -5.64 5.39 3.00
CA LEU A 18 -5.71 4.94 1.60
C LEU A 18 -5.21 5.99 0.59
N SER A 19 -5.48 7.28 0.82
CA SER A 19 -5.20 8.35 -0.16
C SER A 19 -3.71 8.67 -0.36
N ALA A 20 -2.82 8.19 0.53
CA ALA A 20 -1.41 8.61 0.54
C ALA A 20 -0.68 8.29 -0.78
N ALA A 21 -0.88 7.10 -1.33
CA ALA A 21 -0.26 6.70 -2.60
C ALA A 21 -0.74 7.56 -3.77
N ARG A 22 -2.06 7.81 -3.83
CA ARG A 22 -2.68 8.65 -4.86
C ARG A 22 -2.16 10.08 -4.82
N GLU A 23 -2.07 10.68 -3.64
CA GLU A 23 -1.54 12.05 -3.49
C GLU A 23 -0.08 12.17 -3.95
N MET A 24 0.73 11.12 -3.74
CA MET A 24 2.09 11.07 -4.27
C MET A 24 2.14 10.97 -5.79
N VAL A 25 1.22 10.22 -6.41
CA VAL A 25 1.16 10.10 -7.88
C VAL A 25 0.58 11.34 -8.55
N GLU A 26 -0.49 11.92 -8.00
CA GLU A 26 -1.17 13.06 -8.60
C GLU A 26 -0.50 14.42 -8.29
N GLY A 27 0.14 14.56 -7.11
CA GLY A 27 0.70 15.83 -6.65
C GLY A 27 2.18 15.79 -6.26
N GLY A 28 2.78 14.61 -6.17
CA GLY A 28 4.18 14.45 -5.81
C GLY A 28 5.11 14.79 -6.98
N ALA A 29 6.22 15.46 -6.68
CA ALA A 29 7.25 15.76 -7.67
C ALA A 29 8.16 14.53 -7.92
N ILE A 30 7.56 13.39 -8.26
CA ILE A 30 8.19 12.06 -8.35
C ILE A 30 8.07 11.50 -9.78
N ASP A 31 8.98 10.60 -10.14
CA ASP A 31 8.93 9.87 -11.41
C ASP A 31 8.49 8.40 -11.21
N VAL A 32 8.76 7.84 -10.03
CA VAL A 32 8.43 6.46 -9.67
C VAL A 32 7.92 6.43 -8.24
N LEU A 33 6.83 5.69 -8.02
CA LEU A 33 6.37 5.31 -6.68
C LEU A 33 6.62 3.83 -6.46
N THR A 34 7.32 3.50 -5.38
CA THR A 34 7.47 2.13 -4.85
C THR A 34 6.66 1.99 -3.58
N GLY A 35 6.48 0.77 -3.09
CA GLY A 35 5.79 0.56 -1.83
C GLY A 35 5.83 -0.87 -1.34
N ASP A 36 5.57 -1.02 -0.04
CA ASP A 36 5.33 -2.28 0.65
C ASP A 36 4.02 -2.19 1.44
N TRP A 37 3.40 -3.34 1.72
CA TRP A 37 2.10 -3.37 2.40
C TRP A 37 1.95 -4.47 3.46
N LEU A 38 2.92 -5.40 3.52
CA LEU A 38 2.85 -6.59 4.37
C LEU A 38 3.70 -6.42 5.64
N ALA A 39 3.41 -5.39 6.43
CA ALA A 39 3.98 -5.25 7.76
C ALA A 39 3.61 -6.45 8.66
N GLU A 40 4.45 -6.76 9.65
CA GLU A 40 4.23 -7.87 10.60
C GLU A 40 2.82 -7.80 11.25
N LEU A 41 2.39 -6.60 11.64
CA LEU A 41 1.07 -6.36 12.19
C LEU A 41 -0.06 -6.70 11.20
N THR A 42 0.08 -6.28 9.94
CA THR A 42 -0.86 -6.63 8.86
C THR A 42 -0.99 -8.14 8.73
N MET A 43 0.14 -8.84 8.66
CA MET A 43 0.15 -10.31 8.54
C MET A 43 -0.50 -11.00 9.73
N LEU A 44 -0.27 -10.53 10.95
CA LEU A 44 -0.94 -11.04 12.16
C LEU A 44 -2.46 -10.84 12.09
N ILE A 45 -2.93 -9.67 11.65
CA ILE A 45 -4.35 -9.37 11.49
C ILE A 45 -4.98 -10.29 10.43
N LEU A 46 -4.36 -10.40 9.26
CA LEU A 46 -4.83 -11.27 8.17
C LEU A 46 -4.88 -12.74 8.60
N ALA A 47 -3.88 -13.21 9.34
CA ALA A 47 -3.86 -14.57 9.89
C ALA A 47 -5.02 -14.81 10.87
N ARG A 48 -5.30 -13.85 11.77
CA ARG A 48 -6.45 -13.94 12.69
C ARG A 48 -7.79 -13.90 11.96
N ILE A 49 -7.91 -13.12 10.89
CA ILE A 49 -9.11 -13.09 10.04
C ILE A 49 -9.29 -14.45 9.38
N LYS A 50 -8.25 -15.00 8.76
CA LYS A 50 -8.27 -16.31 8.10
C LYS A 50 -8.64 -17.45 9.05
N ALA A 51 -8.12 -17.41 10.27
CA ALA A 51 -8.42 -18.42 11.29
C ALA A 51 -9.91 -18.43 11.68
N LYS A 52 -10.59 -17.28 11.63
CA LYS A 52 -12.03 -17.18 11.91
C LYS A 52 -12.90 -17.43 10.68
N ARG A 53 -12.41 -17.07 9.49
CA ARG A 53 -13.11 -17.10 8.20
C ARG A 53 -12.13 -17.57 7.12
N PRO A 54 -12.09 -18.87 6.80
CA PRO A 54 -11.10 -19.45 5.89
C PRO A 54 -11.08 -18.84 4.48
N GLU A 55 -12.20 -18.26 4.05
CA GLU A 55 -12.38 -17.56 2.77
C GLU A 55 -11.86 -16.11 2.75
N LYS A 56 -11.41 -15.60 3.91
CA LYS A 56 -10.84 -14.26 4.09
C LYS A 56 -9.34 -14.35 4.41
N GLY A 57 -8.77 -13.23 4.88
CA GLY A 57 -7.35 -13.16 5.28
C GLY A 57 -6.41 -12.77 4.15
N TYR A 58 -6.92 -12.07 3.14
CA TYR A 58 -6.13 -11.35 2.15
C TYR A 58 -6.31 -9.84 2.32
N ALA A 59 -5.41 -9.08 1.71
CA ALA A 59 -5.30 -7.63 1.78
C ALA A 59 -6.35 -6.91 0.93
N ASP A 60 -7.61 -6.86 1.37
CA ASP A 60 -8.70 -6.17 0.64
C ASP A 60 -8.46 -4.66 0.49
N SER A 61 -8.03 -4.00 1.54
CA SER A 61 -7.71 -2.57 1.56
C SER A 61 -6.49 -2.21 0.68
N PHE A 62 -5.54 -3.15 0.49
CA PHE A 62 -4.47 -2.96 -0.50
C PHE A 62 -5.01 -2.89 -1.92
N VAL A 63 -5.88 -3.85 -2.29
CA VAL A 63 -6.49 -3.89 -3.63
C VAL A 63 -7.27 -2.61 -3.88
N ALA A 64 -8.08 -2.17 -2.91
CA ALA A 64 -8.83 -0.92 -3.02
C ALA A 64 -7.94 0.34 -3.12
N GLN A 65 -6.75 0.34 -2.52
CA GLN A 65 -5.78 1.42 -2.68
C GLN A 65 -5.17 1.42 -4.09
N MET A 66 -4.83 0.26 -4.64
CA MET A 66 -4.26 0.13 -5.98
C MET A 66 -5.27 0.44 -7.09
N GLU A 67 -6.57 0.33 -6.84
CA GLU A 67 -7.60 0.80 -7.78
C GLU A 67 -7.68 2.34 -7.89
N GLN A 68 -7.06 3.08 -6.96
CA GLN A 68 -7.07 4.54 -6.92
C GLN A 68 -5.82 5.19 -7.53
N VAL A 69 -4.85 4.37 -7.94
CA VAL A 69 -3.52 4.79 -8.42
C VAL A 69 -3.27 4.17 -9.80
#